data_AF-A0A2G9TIA6-F1
#
_entry.id   AF-A0A2G9TIA6-F1
#
_cell.length_a   1.000
_cell.length_b   1.000
_cell.length_c   1.000
_cell.angle_alpha   90.00
_cell.angle_beta   90.00
_cell.angle_gamma   90.00
#
_symmetry.space_group_name_H-M   'P 1'
#
loop_
_entity.id
_entity.type
_entity.pdbx_description
1 polymer ?
#
loop_
_entity_poly.entity_id
_entity_poly.type
_entity_poly.pdbx_seq_one_letter_code
_entity_poly.pdbx_strand_id
1 'polypeptide(L)'
;QLSKEIGGLVELSDPENSVIHERSAQCAEHDIKAFDAERYLLDMLDPEDALQRALTLDFGLKLEVDADDRQRLKDFPRKRLPTLSMEEQQAVSLSLVDIVFAFAYDSRINEWESCCETGWNITKLAPSLAFLCQWKNAKE
;
A
#
# COMPACT_ATOMS: atom_id res chain seq x y z
N GLN A 1 6.09 -21.93 2.08
CA GLN A 1 6.92 -21.43 3.21
C GLN A 1 6.65 -19.95 3.41
N LEU A 2 6.79 -19.11 2.38
CA LEU A 2 6.36 -17.70 2.39
C LEU A 2 4.88 -17.53 2.82
N SER A 3 3.91 -18.25 2.24
CA SER A 3 2.50 -18.10 2.66
C SER A 3 2.19 -18.42 4.13
N LYS A 4 3.10 -19.08 4.86
CA LYS A 4 2.98 -19.30 6.31
C LYS A 4 3.58 -18.16 7.13
N GLU A 5 4.51 -17.39 6.55
CA GLU A 5 5.23 -16.29 7.18
C GLU A 5 4.62 -14.91 6.84
N ILE A 6 4.06 -14.77 5.63
CA ILE A 6 3.39 -13.55 5.12
C ILE A 6 1.90 -13.79 4.83
N GLY A 7 1.33 -14.91 5.29
CA GLY A 7 -0.01 -15.37 4.91
C GLY A 7 -1.18 -14.44 5.24
N GLY A 8 -0.97 -13.45 6.11
CA GLY A 8 -1.95 -12.42 6.41
C GLY A 8 -1.76 -11.11 5.65
N LEU A 9 -0.69 -10.96 4.86
CA LEU A 9 -0.42 -9.73 4.10
C LEU A 9 -1.11 -9.74 2.75
N VAL A 10 -0.96 -10.84 1.99
CA VAL A 10 -1.67 -11.05 0.73
C VAL A 10 -3.08 -11.59 1.03
N GLU A 11 -4.09 -10.91 0.53
CA GLU A 11 -5.52 -11.23 0.76
C GLU A 11 -6.14 -12.03 -0.40
N LEU A 12 -5.40 -12.16 -1.49
CA LEU A 12 -5.74 -13.01 -2.60
C LEU A 12 -5.66 -14.49 -2.21
N SER A 13 -6.77 -15.22 -2.35
CA SER A 13 -6.90 -16.60 -1.85
C SER A 13 -6.01 -17.62 -2.59
N ASP A 14 -5.80 -17.43 -3.90
CA ASP A 14 -4.91 -18.26 -4.71
C ASP A 14 -4.01 -17.39 -5.63
N PRO A 15 -2.92 -16.82 -5.10
CA PRO A 15 -2.06 -15.90 -5.85
C PRO A 15 -1.37 -16.53 -7.06
N GLU A 16 -1.11 -17.84 -7.01
CA GLU A 16 -0.34 -18.55 -8.03
C GLU A 16 -1.20 -18.88 -9.26
N ASN A 17 -2.50 -19.17 -9.07
CA ASN A 17 -3.39 -19.56 -10.16
C ASN A 17 -4.43 -18.50 -10.54
N SER A 18 -4.55 -17.41 -9.79
CA SER A 18 -5.46 -16.31 -10.11
C SER A 18 -5.01 -15.51 -11.33
N VAL A 19 -5.97 -15.20 -12.19
CA VAL A 19 -5.73 -14.44 -13.41
C VAL A 19 -5.57 -12.94 -13.07
N ILE A 20 -4.46 -12.33 -13.51
CA ILE A 20 -4.08 -10.96 -13.12
C ILE A 20 -5.21 -9.93 -13.33
N HIS A 21 -5.88 -9.96 -14.48
CA HIS A 21 -6.90 -8.97 -14.81
C HIS A 21 -8.22 -9.15 -14.04
N GLU A 22 -8.39 -10.26 -13.33
CA GLU A 22 -9.56 -10.51 -12.47
C GLU A 22 -9.30 -10.07 -11.02
N ARG A 23 -8.04 -9.87 -10.62
CA ARG A 23 -7.66 -9.57 -9.23
C ARG A 23 -8.24 -8.25 -8.73
N SER A 24 -8.37 -7.24 -9.58
CA SER A 24 -9.00 -5.96 -9.19
C SER A 24 -10.48 -6.12 -8.86
N ALA A 25 -11.21 -6.97 -9.59
CA ALA A 25 -12.59 -7.29 -9.27
C ALA A 25 -12.71 -8.07 -7.94
N GLN A 26 -11.77 -8.98 -7.69
CA GLN A 26 -11.70 -9.72 -6.43
C GLN A 26 -11.37 -8.82 -5.23
N CYS A 27 -10.46 -7.86 -5.42
CA CYS A 27 -10.16 -6.82 -4.43
C CYS A 27 -11.41 -6.00 -4.10
N ALA A 28 -12.11 -5.48 -5.13
CA ALA A 28 -13.33 -4.71 -4.93
C ALA A 28 -14.43 -5.52 -4.20
N GLU A 29 -14.60 -6.80 -4.55
CA GLU A 29 -15.55 -7.67 -3.85
C GLU A 29 -15.15 -7.89 -2.38
N HIS A 30 -13.85 -8.07 -2.11
CA HIS A 30 -13.33 -8.18 -0.75
C HIS A 30 -13.59 -6.89 0.05
N ASP A 31 -13.26 -5.74 -0.52
CA ASP A 31 -13.39 -4.44 0.16
C ASP A 31 -14.85 -4.11 0.48
N ILE A 32 -15.78 -4.41 -0.44
CA ILE A 32 -17.23 -4.26 -0.19
C ILE A 32 -17.68 -5.12 0.99
N LYS A 33 -17.14 -6.34 1.13
CA LYS A 33 -17.49 -7.25 2.24
C LYS A 33 -16.82 -6.87 3.55
N ALA A 34 -15.61 -6.32 3.48
CA ALA A 34 -14.82 -5.92 4.64
C ALA A 34 -15.25 -4.56 5.20
N PHE A 35 -15.95 -3.74 4.40
CA PHE A 35 -16.39 -2.41 4.82
C PHE A 35 -17.38 -2.46 5.98
N ASP A 36 -17.01 -1.82 7.09
CA ASP A 36 -17.86 -1.63 8.26
C ASP A 36 -18.49 -0.22 8.24
N ALA A 37 -19.75 -0.16 7.84
CA ALA A 37 -20.50 1.09 7.77
C ALA A 37 -20.76 1.72 9.14
N GLU A 38 -20.90 0.91 10.20
CA GLU A 38 -21.13 1.43 11.55
C GLU A 38 -19.87 2.11 12.08
N ARG A 39 -18.71 1.46 11.92
CA ARG A 39 -17.42 2.06 12.29
C ARG A 39 -17.16 3.35 11.52
N TYR A 40 -17.39 3.37 10.21
CA TYR A 40 -17.23 4.57 9.38
C TYR A 40 -18.11 5.73 9.87
N LEU A 41 -19.38 5.47 10.20
CA LEU A 41 -20.29 6.48 10.71
C LEU A 41 -19.88 6.99 12.10
N LEU A 42 -19.38 6.11 12.97
CA LEU A 42 -18.86 6.51 14.28
C LEU A 42 -17.64 7.42 14.14
N ASP A 43 -16.65 7.04 13.33
CA ASP A 43 -15.45 7.86 13.09
C ASP A 43 -15.80 9.24 12.47
N MET A 44 -16.91 9.33 11.73
CA MET A 44 -17.42 10.60 11.18
C MET A 44 -18.14 11.46 12.22
N LEU A 45 -18.98 10.87 13.06
CA LEU A 45 -19.83 11.59 14.01
C LEU A 45 -19.13 11.94 15.33
N ASP A 46 -18.21 11.09 15.77
CA ASP A 46 -17.44 11.22 17.00
C ASP A 46 -15.95 10.91 16.73
N PRO A 47 -15.25 11.78 15.97
CA PRO A 47 -13.89 11.51 15.54
C PRO A 47 -12.94 11.51 16.75
N GLU A 48 -12.23 10.40 16.93
CA GLU A 48 -11.18 10.27 17.94
C GLU A 48 -10.12 11.37 17.78
N ASP A 49 -9.52 11.82 18.89
CA ASP A 49 -8.51 12.89 18.86
C ASP A 49 -7.34 12.57 17.91
N ALA A 50 -6.97 11.29 17.78
CA ALA A 50 -5.93 10.84 16.86
C ALA A 50 -6.30 11.11 15.39
N LEU A 51 -7.55 10.87 15.00
CA LEU A 51 -8.05 11.18 13.66
C LEU A 51 -8.04 12.69 13.41
N GLN A 52 -8.50 13.49 14.38
CA GLN A 52 -8.48 14.95 14.27
C GLN A 52 -7.06 15.51 14.13
N ARG A 53 -6.11 14.97 14.90
CA ARG A 53 -4.69 15.31 14.76
C ARG A 53 -4.16 14.95 13.38
N ALA A 54 -4.39 13.72 12.91
CA ALA A 54 -3.94 13.28 11.60
C ALA A 54 -4.51 14.17 10.47
N LEU A 55 -5.77 14.61 10.56
CA LEU A 55 -6.38 15.51 9.57
C LEU A 55 -5.74 16.91 9.56
N THR A 56 -5.39 17.45 10.71
CA THR A 56 -4.86 18.82 10.87
C THR A 56 -3.34 18.91 10.81
N LEU A 57 -2.63 17.78 10.84
CA LEU A 57 -1.17 17.73 10.84
C LEU A 57 -0.57 18.32 9.56
N ASP A 58 0.37 19.25 9.72
CA ASP A 58 1.18 19.75 8.62
C ASP A 58 2.07 18.63 8.05
N PHE A 59 2.40 18.75 6.77
CA PHE A 59 3.31 17.81 6.11
C PHE A 59 4.69 17.84 6.78
N GLY A 60 5.05 16.75 7.47
CA GLY A 60 6.29 16.62 8.23
C GLY A 60 7.26 15.58 7.69
N LEU A 61 6.95 14.94 6.56
CA LEU A 61 7.81 13.91 5.99
C LEU A 61 9.10 14.53 5.42
N LYS A 62 10.24 13.97 5.83
CA LYS A 62 11.55 14.32 5.25
C LYS A 62 11.72 13.57 3.93
N LEU A 63 11.83 14.33 2.84
CA LEU A 63 12.02 13.78 1.48
C LEU A 63 13.49 13.71 1.05
N GLU A 64 14.38 14.34 1.82
CA GLU A 64 15.81 14.31 1.54
C GLU A 64 16.40 12.96 1.91
N VAL A 65 17.20 12.39 0.99
CA VAL A 65 17.91 11.14 1.23
C VAL A 65 19.02 11.37 2.26
N ASP A 66 18.88 10.78 3.44
CA ASP A 66 19.85 10.89 4.53
C ASP A 66 20.90 9.78 4.53
N ALA A 67 21.72 9.72 5.59
CA ALA A 67 22.78 8.72 5.70
C ALA A 67 22.25 7.31 5.94
N ASP A 68 21.12 7.18 6.64
CA ASP A 68 20.48 5.91 6.96
C ASP A 68 19.78 5.37 5.71
N ASP A 69 19.13 6.24 4.93
CA ASP A 69 18.63 5.92 3.59
C ASP A 69 19.72 5.33 2.70
N ARG A 70 20.88 5.99 2.64
CA ARG A 70 22.04 5.50 1.88
C ARG A 70 22.55 4.17 2.41
N GLN A 71 22.40 3.89 3.70
CA GLN A 71 22.77 2.61 4.27
C GLN A 71 21.78 1.51 3.86
N ARG A 72 20.47 1.77 3.94
CA ARG A 72 19.40 0.84 3.48
C ARG A 72 19.49 0.58 1.98
N LEU A 73 19.86 1.57 1.19
CA LEU A 73 20.07 1.42 -0.26
C LEU A 73 21.19 0.42 -0.61
N LYS A 74 22.12 0.13 0.31
CA LYS A 74 23.16 -0.90 0.10
C LYS A 74 22.63 -2.32 0.20
N ASP A 75 21.48 -2.52 0.85
CA ASP A 75 20.85 -3.85 0.98
C ASP A 75 20.17 -4.28 -0.32
N PHE A 76 19.90 -3.32 -1.23
CA PHE A 76 19.35 -3.64 -2.54
C PHE A 76 20.36 -4.45 -3.37
N PRO A 77 19.90 -5.54 -4.02
CA PRO A 77 20.77 -6.36 -4.84
C PRO A 77 21.28 -5.54 -6.04
N ARG A 78 22.60 -5.54 -6.26
CA ARG A 78 23.24 -4.91 -7.43
C ARG A 78 23.04 -5.74 -8.71
N LYS A 79 21.78 -5.98 -9.08
CA LYS A 79 21.39 -6.70 -10.28
C LYS A 79 21.02 -5.69 -11.38
N ARG A 80 21.45 -5.94 -12.61
CA ARG A 80 20.88 -5.23 -13.76
C ARG A 80 19.45 -5.72 -13.95
N LEU A 81 18.50 -4.82 -13.81
CA LEU A 81 17.11 -5.10 -14.16
C LEU A 81 16.96 -5.15 -15.68
N PRO A 82 16.04 -5.97 -16.21
CA PRO A 82 15.72 -5.97 -17.64
C PRO A 82 15.19 -4.58 -18.04
N THR A 83 15.42 -4.21 -19.30
CA THR A 83 14.79 -3.01 -19.87
C THR A 83 13.31 -3.30 -20.06
N LEU A 84 12.46 -2.51 -19.40
CA LEU A 84 11.02 -2.64 -19.49
C LEU A 84 10.51 -2.01 -20.80
N SER A 85 9.51 -2.65 -21.41
CA SER A 85 8.73 -2.05 -22.51
C SER A 85 7.98 -0.80 -22.02
N MET A 86 7.45 0.00 -22.95
CA MET A 86 6.66 1.19 -22.59
C MET A 86 5.40 0.81 -21.80
N GLU A 87 4.76 -0.31 -22.17
CA GLU A 87 3.59 -0.86 -21.49
C GLU A 87 3.93 -1.34 -20.07
N GLU A 88 5.08 -2.01 -19.90
CA GLU A 88 5.55 -2.45 -18.59
C GLU A 88 5.90 -1.27 -17.68
N GLN A 89 6.57 -0.24 -18.22
CA GLN A 89 6.86 0.99 -17.48
C GLN A 89 5.58 1.70 -17.04
N GLN A 90 4.57 1.73 -17.90
CA GLN A 90 3.27 2.29 -17.56
C GLN A 90 2.60 1.51 -16.42
N ALA A 91 2.57 0.17 -16.52
CA ALA A 91 1.99 -0.68 -15.48
C ALA A 91 2.69 -0.49 -14.12
N VAL A 92 4.03 -0.49 -14.10
CA VAL A 92 4.82 -0.24 -12.89
C VAL A 92 4.54 1.15 -12.32
N SER A 93 4.46 2.16 -13.18
CA SER A 93 4.19 3.54 -12.75
C SER A 93 2.81 3.68 -12.10
N LEU A 94 1.80 2.98 -12.62
CA LEU A 94 0.46 2.97 -12.03
C LEU A 94 0.44 2.26 -10.68
N SER A 95 1.14 1.13 -10.52
CA SER A 95 1.29 0.46 -9.23
C SER A 95 2.13 1.24 -8.21
N LEU A 96 2.89 2.25 -8.61
CA LEU A 96 3.54 3.14 -7.63
C LEU A 96 2.55 4.13 -7.00
N VAL A 97 1.42 4.42 -7.66
CA VAL A 97 0.45 5.41 -7.17
C VAL A 97 -0.22 4.93 -5.88
N ASP A 98 -0.74 3.70 -5.86
CA ASP A 98 -1.41 3.15 -4.66
C ASP A 98 -0.41 2.88 -3.52
N ILE A 99 0.81 2.42 -3.84
CA ILE A 99 1.89 2.21 -2.86
C ILE A 99 2.31 3.54 -2.21
N VAL A 100 2.50 4.59 -3.01
CA VAL A 100 2.86 5.93 -2.47
C VAL A 100 1.70 6.52 -1.66
N PHE A 101 0.46 6.34 -2.09
CA PHE A 101 -0.72 6.75 -1.32
C PHE A 101 -0.77 6.04 0.03
N ALA A 102 -0.62 4.71 0.04
CA ALA A 102 -0.63 3.89 1.25
C ALA A 102 0.50 4.30 2.22
N PHE A 103 1.70 4.54 1.70
CA PHE A 103 2.83 5.06 2.49
C PHE A 103 2.55 6.44 3.08
N ALA A 104 1.99 7.37 2.30
CA ALA A 104 1.65 8.70 2.77
C ALA A 104 0.54 8.67 3.83
N TYR A 105 -0.45 7.80 3.65
CA TYR A 105 -1.51 7.56 4.62
C TYR A 105 -0.92 7.04 5.93
N ASP A 106 -0.15 5.94 5.90
CA ASP A 106 0.47 5.35 7.09
C ASP A 106 1.39 6.35 7.81
N SER A 107 2.21 7.09 7.05
CA SER A 107 3.08 8.12 7.62
C SER A 107 2.27 9.20 8.34
N ARG A 108 1.13 9.63 7.77
CA ARG A 108 0.30 10.68 8.37
C ARG A 108 -0.39 10.23 9.65
N ILE A 109 -0.96 9.02 9.66
CA ILE A 109 -1.67 8.50 10.85
C ILE A 109 -0.72 8.14 12.00
N ASN A 110 0.56 7.89 11.70
CA ASN A 110 1.62 7.66 12.68
C ASN A 110 2.49 8.91 12.93
N GLU A 111 1.99 10.12 12.63
CA GLU A 111 2.69 11.39 12.94
C GLU A 111 4.13 11.47 12.36
N TRP A 112 4.32 10.91 11.17
CA TRP A 112 5.56 10.84 10.39
C TRP A 112 6.63 9.88 10.95
N GLU A 113 6.26 9.01 11.88
CA GLU A 113 7.11 7.93 12.40
C GLU A 113 6.63 6.55 11.91
N SER A 114 7.55 5.60 11.71
CA SER A 114 7.19 4.22 11.38
C SER A 114 7.06 3.39 12.66
N CYS A 115 6.12 2.45 12.66
CA CYS A 115 5.91 1.51 13.75
C CYS A 115 5.92 0.05 13.26
N CYS A 116 5.68 -0.92 14.16
CA CYS A 116 5.63 -2.33 13.80
C CYS A 116 4.51 -2.68 12.80
N GLU A 117 3.45 -1.86 12.74
CA GLU A 117 2.30 -2.05 11.84
C GLU A 117 2.46 -1.37 10.48
N THR A 118 3.45 -0.48 10.29
CA THR A 118 3.64 0.28 9.03
C THR A 118 3.65 -0.63 7.79
N GLY A 119 4.38 -1.74 7.84
CA GLY A 119 4.43 -2.68 6.71
C GLY A 119 3.08 -3.35 6.43
N TRP A 120 2.30 -3.62 7.47
CA TRP A 120 0.97 -4.20 7.35
C TRP A 120 -0.03 -3.19 6.81
N ASN A 121 -0.11 -1.99 7.39
CA ASN A 121 -1.00 -0.91 6.94
C ASN A 121 -0.78 -0.56 5.47
N ILE A 122 0.49 -0.36 5.06
CA ILE A 122 0.82 -0.04 3.67
C ILE A 122 0.36 -1.15 2.73
N THR A 123 0.56 -2.42 3.12
CA THR A 123 0.13 -3.56 2.31
C THR A 123 -1.39 -3.60 2.16
N LYS A 124 -2.14 -3.38 3.24
CA LYS A 124 -3.62 -3.41 3.23
C LYS A 124 -4.24 -2.28 2.43
N LEU A 125 -3.60 -1.12 2.39
CA LEU A 125 -4.09 0.04 1.64
C LEU A 125 -3.70 0.03 0.15
N ALA A 126 -2.71 -0.76 -0.24
CA ALA A 126 -2.23 -0.83 -1.62
C ALA A 126 -2.68 -2.14 -2.29
N PRO A 127 -3.68 -2.12 -3.18
CA PRO A 127 -4.11 -3.34 -3.88
C PRO A 127 -3.01 -3.99 -4.74
N SER A 128 -2.04 -3.20 -5.23
CA SER A 128 -0.83 -3.75 -5.88
C SER A 128 -0.03 -4.68 -4.97
N LEU A 129 -0.16 -4.57 -3.64
CA LEU A 129 0.52 -5.42 -2.65
C LEU A 129 -0.42 -6.47 -2.04
N ALA A 130 -1.61 -6.09 -1.55
CA ALA A 130 -2.55 -7.02 -0.90
C ALA A 130 -3.20 -8.00 -1.89
N PHE A 131 -3.54 -7.55 -3.10
CA PHE A 131 -4.24 -8.34 -4.12
C PHE A 131 -3.41 -8.58 -5.37
N LEU A 132 -2.16 -8.07 -5.42
CA LEU A 132 -1.28 -8.19 -6.59
C LEU A 132 -1.96 -7.70 -7.87
N CYS A 133 -2.71 -6.60 -7.76
CA CYS A 133 -3.44 -5.96 -8.84
C CYS A 133 -2.49 -5.32 -9.87
N GLN A 134 -2.96 -5.24 -11.11
CA GLN A 134 -2.33 -4.46 -12.17
C GLN A 134 -3.37 -3.49 -12.75
N TRP A 135 -3.01 -2.23 -12.82
CA TRP A 135 -3.90 -1.15 -13.25
C TRP A 135 -3.74 -0.85 -14.74
N LYS A 136 -4.85 -0.55 -15.44
CA LYS A 136 -4.78 -0.13 -16.85
C LYS A 136 -4.62 1.38 -17.01
N ASN A 137 -5.14 2.13 -16.05
CA ASN A 137 -5.11 3.59 -16.03
C ASN A 137 -5.29 4.12 -14.60
N ALA A 138 -5.06 5.41 -14.39
CA ALA A 138 -5.11 6.04 -13.06
C ALA A 138 -6.53 6.40 -12.56
N LYS A 139 -7.59 6.08 -13.33
CA LYS A 139 -8.99 6.28 -12.89
C LYS A 139 -9.58 5.02 -12.25
N GLU A 140 -9.04 3.86 -12.63
CA GLU A 140 -9.25 2.60 -11.92
C GLU A 140 -8.51 2.67 -10.58
#